data_AF-A0A3N5ND72-F1
#
_entry.id   AF-A0A3N5ND72-F1
#
_cell.length_a   1.000
_cell.length_b   1.000
_cell.length_c   1.000
_cell.angle_alpha   90.00
_cell.angle_beta   90.00
_cell.angle_gamma   90.00
#
_symmetry.space_group_name_H-M   'P 1'
#
loop_
_entity.id
_entity.type
_entity.pdbx_description
1 polymer ?
#
loop_
_entity_poly.entity_id
_entity_poly.type
_entity_poly.pdbx_seq_one_letter_code
_entity_poly.pdbx_strand_id
1 'polypeptide(L)'
;SMNWKTPLRHVFSVISAVVVTVGTAPVHAADFLAMSGEQLYMRFCASCHGIEGHGDGPVAQSFSKKIPDLTLIARRHGGEFQRDWVERSIDGRQKIASHGAYTMPVWGEDFSQIGDPDAERATRAMIARLVDYLETLQQK
;
A
#
# COMPACT_ATOMS: atom_id res chain seq x y z
N SER A 1 44.26 5.16 70.95
CA SER A 1 43.96 4.12 69.96
C SER A 1 42.70 4.52 69.23
N MET A 2 42.77 4.54 67.89
CA MET A 2 41.84 5.20 66.96
C MET A 2 40.50 4.46 66.85
N ASN A 3 39.38 5.17 66.98
CA ASN A 3 38.05 4.67 66.60
C ASN A 3 37.66 5.29 65.24
N TRP A 4 37.69 4.50 64.16
CA TRP A 4 37.15 4.88 62.86
C TRP A 4 36.27 3.74 62.35
N LYS A 5 34.94 3.92 62.44
CA LYS A 5 33.96 3.10 61.73
C LYS A 5 33.73 3.76 60.37
N THR A 6 34.07 3.06 59.28
CA THR A 6 33.69 3.49 57.92
C THR A 6 32.37 2.81 57.55
N PRO A 7 31.34 3.55 57.07
CA PRO A 7 30.15 2.91 56.54
C PRO A 7 30.38 2.48 55.09
N LEU A 8 29.90 1.27 54.78
CA LEU A 8 29.78 0.71 53.45
C LEU A 8 28.98 1.67 52.55
N ARG A 9 29.59 2.17 51.48
CA ARG A 9 28.89 2.95 50.45
C ARG A 9 28.24 1.96 49.48
N HIS A 10 26.92 1.78 49.59
CA HIS A 10 26.12 1.08 48.60
C HIS A 10 26.20 1.83 47.27
N VAL A 11 26.88 1.24 46.29
CA VAL A 11 26.86 1.72 44.90
C VAL A 11 25.51 1.30 44.31
N PHE A 12 24.52 2.19 44.36
CA PHE A 12 23.28 2.01 43.62
C PHE A 12 23.56 2.27 42.14
N SER A 13 23.72 1.20 41.36
CA SER A 13 23.82 1.28 39.91
C SER A 13 22.45 1.63 39.35
N VAL A 14 22.28 2.86 38.88
CA VAL A 14 21.05 3.32 38.22
C VAL A 14 21.09 2.84 36.78
N ILE A 15 20.49 1.69 36.49
CA ILE A 15 20.25 1.25 35.11
C ILE A 15 19.14 2.14 34.56
N SER A 16 19.51 3.18 33.82
CA SER A 16 18.55 4.01 33.08
C SER A 16 18.03 3.19 31.90
N ALA A 17 16.77 2.74 31.98
CA ALA A 17 16.08 2.14 30.86
C ALA A 17 15.83 3.22 29.80
N VAL A 18 16.57 3.17 28.69
CA VAL A 18 16.28 3.99 27.50
C VAL A 18 15.05 3.38 26.83
N VAL A 19 13.89 4.00 27.03
CA VAL A 19 12.67 3.69 26.28
C VAL A 19 12.83 4.29 24.89
N VAL A 20 13.17 3.46 23.90
CA VAL A 20 13.14 3.86 22.49
C VAL A 20 11.69 3.90 22.05
N THR A 21 11.09 5.08 22.04
CA THR A 21 9.79 5.31 21.40
C THR A 21 9.99 5.27 19.89
N VAL A 22 9.58 4.17 19.25
CA VAL A 22 9.45 4.10 17.80
C VAL A 22 8.34 5.05 17.38
N GLY A 23 8.69 6.23 16.87
CA GLY A 23 7.73 7.19 16.34
C GLY A 23 7.13 6.68 15.04
N THR A 24 5.83 6.38 15.03
CA THR A 24 5.07 6.14 13.81
C THR A 24 4.69 7.49 13.20
N ALA A 25 5.52 8.03 12.30
CA ALA A 25 5.14 9.20 11.53
C ALA A 25 3.95 8.84 10.60
N PRO A 26 2.96 9.71 10.44
CA PRO A 26 1.90 9.50 9.46
C PRO A 26 2.50 9.54 8.04
N VAL A 27 2.23 8.50 7.26
CA VAL A 27 2.58 8.47 5.83
C VAL A 27 1.68 9.50 5.14
N HIS A 28 2.28 10.51 4.51
CA HIS A 28 1.51 11.52 3.80
C HIS A 28 1.25 11.06 2.36
N ALA A 29 0.12 11.45 1.77
CA ALA A 29 -0.17 11.17 0.37
C ALA A 29 0.95 11.65 -0.59
N ALA A 30 1.68 12.70 -0.17
CA ALA A 30 2.86 13.22 -0.85
C ALA A 30 4.00 12.19 -0.98
N ASP A 31 4.11 11.24 -0.05
CA ASP A 31 5.15 10.21 -0.06
C ASP A 31 4.94 9.21 -1.21
N PHE A 32 3.69 8.98 -1.61
CA PHE A 32 3.35 8.08 -2.72
C PHE A 32 3.46 8.75 -4.10
N LEU A 33 3.39 10.09 -4.17
CA LEU A 33 3.44 10.83 -5.44
C LEU A 33 4.76 10.65 -6.20
N ALA A 34 5.84 10.38 -5.47
CA ALA A 34 7.17 10.15 -6.05
C ALA A 34 7.39 8.70 -6.51
N MET A 35 6.48 7.77 -6.20
CA MET A 35 6.64 6.37 -6.53
C MET A 35 6.36 6.09 -8.02
N SER A 36 7.12 5.16 -8.60
CA SER A 36 6.86 4.63 -9.94
C SER A 36 5.57 3.78 -9.95
N GLY A 37 5.04 3.50 -11.15
CA GLY A 37 3.88 2.60 -11.30
C GLY A 37 4.13 1.20 -10.71
N GLU A 38 5.33 0.66 -10.89
CA GLU A 38 5.75 -0.62 -10.29
C GLU A 38 5.77 -0.55 -8.77
N GLN A 39 6.35 0.52 -8.19
CA GLN A 39 6.40 0.68 -6.74
C GLN A 39 4.99 0.81 -6.15
N LEU A 40 4.11 1.58 -6.80
CA LEU A 40 2.70 1.67 -6.44
C LEU A 40 2.00 0.31 -6.54
N TYR A 41 2.29 -0.47 -7.59
CA TYR A 41 1.74 -1.81 -7.78
C TYR A 41 2.16 -2.75 -6.65
N MET A 42 3.44 -2.80 -6.32
CA MET A 42 3.97 -3.62 -5.24
C MET A 42 3.36 -3.24 -3.88
N ARG A 43 3.13 -1.94 -3.67
CA ARG A 43 2.53 -1.42 -2.44
C ARG A 43 1.04 -1.76 -2.31
N PHE A 44 0.28 -1.62 -3.39
CA PHE A 44 -1.18 -1.58 -3.33
C PHE A 44 -1.89 -2.75 -4.01
N CYS A 45 -1.27 -3.41 -4.98
CA CYS A 45 -1.91 -4.41 -5.84
C CYS A 45 -1.38 -5.83 -5.59
N ALA A 46 -0.08 -5.97 -5.35
CA ALA A 46 0.60 -7.27 -5.31
C ALA A 46 0.12 -8.22 -4.18
N SER A 47 -0.42 -7.68 -3.08
CA SER A 47 -0.97 -8.52 -2.00
C SER A 47 -2.12 -9.41 -2.47
N CYS A 48 -2.94 -8.91 -3.40
CA CYS A 48 -4.06 -9.64 -3.98
C CYS A 48 -3.69 -10.25 -5.35
N HIS A 49 -3.10 -9.44 -6.23
CA HIS A 49 -2.83 -9.84 -7.62
C HIS A 49 -1.50 -10.58 -7.82
N GLY A 50 -0.66 -10.71 -6.79
CA GLY A 50 0.67 -11.31 -6.90
C GLY A 50 1.71 -10.33 -7.45
N ILE A 51 2.98 -10.65 -7.27
CA ILE A 51 4.09 -9.80 -7.75
C ILE A 51 4.07 -9.68 -9.28
N GLU A 52 3.71 -10.77 -9.96
CA GLU A 52 3.67 -10.85 -11.43
C GLU A 52 2.28 -10.54 -12.02
N GLY A 53 1.27 -10.34 -11.18
CA GLY A 53 -0.09 -10.01 -11.63
C GLY A 53 -1.02 -11.19 -11.89
N HIS A 54 -0.62 -12.42 -11.59
CA HIS A 54 -1.38 -13.64 -11.89
C HIS A 54 -2.65 -13.87 -11.05
N GLY A 55 -2.93 -13.01 -10.06
CA GLY A 55 -4.05 -13.21 -9.15
C GLY A 55 -3.74 -14.20 -8.02
N ASP A 56 -2.46 -14.42 -7.73
CA ASP A 56 -1.93 -15.40 -6.78
C ASP A 56 -1.22 -14.76 -5.58
N GLY A 57 -1.59 -13.51 -5.26
CA GLY A 57 -1.04 -12.80 -4.12
C GLY A 57 -1.30 -13.52 -2.79
N PRO A 58 -0.53 -13.20 -1.73
CA PRO A 58 -0.60 -13.90 -0.45
C PRO A 58 -1.99 -13.92 0.20
N VAL A 59 -2.86 -12.96 -0.12
CA VAL A 59 -4.24 -12.94 0.39
C VAL A 59 -5.28 -13.49 -0.60
N ALA A 60 -4.88 -13.93 -1.80
CA ALA A 60 -5.82 -14.34 -2.85
C ALA A 60 -6.72 -15.51 -2.42
N GLN A 61 -6.20 -16.44 -1.61
CA GLN A 61 -6.96 -17.59 -1.09
C GLN A 61 -8.02 -17.21 -0.06
N SER A 62 -7.95 -16.01 0.51
CA SER A 62 -8.96 -15.51 1.47
C SER A 62 -10.24 -15.03 0.77
N PHE A 63 -10.26 -14.92 -0.56
CA PHE A 63 -11.42 -14.50 -1.32
C PHE A 63 -12.21 -15.70 -1.84
N SER A 64 -13.54 -15.66 -1.69
CA SER A 64 -14.43 -16.70 -2.23
C SER A 64 -14.48 -16.73 -3.76
N LYS A 65 -14.11 -15.62 -4.41
CA LYS A 65 -13.96 -15.51 -5.86
C LYS A 65 -12.48 -15.44 -6.20
N LYS A 66 -12.09 -16.08 -7.31
CA LYS A 66 -10.73 -15.98 -7.85
C LYS A 66 -10.38 -14.51 -8.14
N ILE A 67 -9.25 -14.05 -7.62
CA ILE A 67 -8.67 -12.75 -7.98
C ILE A 67 -8.22 -12.81 -9.45
N PRO A 68 -8.55 -11.82 -10.29
CA PRO A 68 -8.24 -11.88 -11.71
C PRO A 68 -6.74 -11.72 -11.98
N ASP A 69 -6.27 -12.44 -13.00
CA ASP A 69 -4.94 -12.28 -13.59
C ASP A 69 -4.89 -10.98 -14.41
N LEU A 70 -4.18 -9.98 -13.90
CA LEU A 70 -4.05 -8.65 -14.50
C LEU A 70 -3.20 -8.68 -15.78
N THR A 71 -2.40 -9.71 -16.03
CA THR A 71 -1.62 -9.84 -17.29
C THR A 71 -2.52 -10.15 -18.49
N LEU A 72 -3.78 -10.51 -18.25
CA LEU A 72 -4.76 -10.92 -19.25
C LEU A 72 -5.89 -9.90 -19.43
N ILE A 73 -5.71 -8.62 -19.06
CA ILE A 73 -6.72 -7.58 -19.26
C ILE A 73 -6.96 -7.39 -20.77
N ALA A 74 -5.91 -7.17 -21.55
CA ALA A 74 -6.04 -6.91 -22.99
C ALA A 74 -6.75 -8.06 -23.71
N ARG A 75 -6.37 -9.31 -23.42
CA ARG A 75 -7.02 -10.51 -23.99
C ARG A 75 -8.51 -10.60 -23.70
N ARG A 76 -8.94 -10.20 -22.48
CA ARG A 76 -10.37 -10.16 -22.10
C ARG A 76 -11.14 -9.05 -22.82
N HIS A 77 -10.45 -8.05 -23.34
CA HIS A 77 -10.99 -6.92 -24.07
C HIS A 77 -10.67 -6.97 -25.57
N GLY A 78 -10.66 -8.17 -26.17
CA GLY A 78 -10.49 -8.34 -27.61
C GLY A 78 -9.07 -8.11 -28.12
N GLY A 79 -8.07 -8.17 -27.23
CA GLY A 79 -6.66 -7.91 -27.55
C GLY A 79 -6.21 -6.48 -27.28
N GLU A 80 -7.12 -5.59 -26.87
CA GLU A 80 -6.83 -4.19 -26.61
C GLU A 80 -6.80 -3.88 -25.12
N PHE A 81 -5.76 -3.16 -24.68
CA PHE A 81 -5.69 -2.64 -23.31
C PHE A 81 -6.52 -1.35 -23.19
N GLN A 82 -7.76 -1.47 -22.71
CA GLN A 82 -8.67 -0.34 -22.54
C GLN A 82 -8.31 0.48 -21.30
N ARG A 83 -7.39 1.44 -21.44
CA ARG A 83 -6.94 2.33 -20.34
C ARG A 83 -8.08 2.90 -19.51
N ASP A 84 -9.05 3.56 -20.15
CA ASP A 84 -10.17 4.23 -19.47
C ASP A 84 -11.01 3.27 -18.61
N TRP A 85 -11.09 2.00 -19.00
CA TRP A 85 -11.79 0.98 -18.22
C TRP A 85 -10.97 0.57 -16.99
N VAL A 86 -9.65 0.43 -17.16
CA VAL A 86 -8.72 0.10 -16.07
C VAL A 86 -8.64 1.25 -15.05
N GLU A 87 -8.52 2.50 -15.50
CA GLU A 87 -8.51 3.69 -14.65
C GLU A 87 -9.76 3.76 -13.76
N ARG A 88 -10.95 3.61 -14.36
CA ARG A 88 -12.22 3.60 -13.61
C ARG A 88 -12.34 2.42 -12.64
N SER A 89 -11.69 1.31 -12.96
CA SER A 89 -11.67 0.13 -12.09
C SER A 89 -10.78 0.35 -10.86
N ILE A 90 -9.64 1.04 -11.03
CA ILE A 90 -8.71 1.37 -9.94
C ILE A 90 -9.24 2.53 -9.08
N ASP A 91 -9.85 3.54 -9.69
CA ASP A 91 -10.43 4.71 -9.02
C ASP A 91 -11.52 4.34 -7.99
N GLY A 92 -12.12 3.14 -8.10
CA GLY A 92 -12.95 2.56 -7.04
C GLY A 92 -14.33 3.21 -6.83
N ARG A 93 -14.59 4.41 -7.40
CA ARG A 93 -15.92 5.06 -7.39
C ARG A 93 -16.97 4.28 -8.18
N GLN A 94 -16.56 3.41 -9.12
CA GLN A 94 -17.40 2.35 -9.63
C GLN A 94 -17.28 1.11 -8.73
N LYS A 95 -18.36 0.77 -8.01
CA LYS A 95 -18.41 -0.47 -7.22
C LYS A 95 -18.22 -1.69 -8.13
N ILE A 96 -17.05 -2.31 -8.06
CA ILE A 96 -16.83 -3.62 -8.67
C ILE A 96 -17.38 -4.68 -7.70
N ALA A 97 -18.52 -5.28 -8.04
CA ALA A 97 -19.24 -6.26 -7.20
C ALA A 97 -18.39 -7.47 -6.73
N SER A 98 -17.22 -7.68 -7.34
CA SER A 98 -16.28 -8.76 -6.98
C SER A 98 -15.29 -8.40 -5.86
N HIS A 99 -15.22 -7.14 -5.40
CA HIS A 99 -14.28 -6.68 -4.36
C HIS A 99 -14.89 -6.61 -2.94
N GLY A 100 -16.16 -6.99 -2.75
CA GLY A 100 -16.81 -6.94 -1.43
C GLY A 100 -16.97 -5.49 -0.92
N ALA A 101 -16.79 -5.26 0.39
CA ALA A 101 -16.82 -3.92 0.98
C ALA A 101 -15.53 -3.11 0.73
N TYR A 102 -14.54 -3.69 0.05
CA TYR A 102 -13.26 -3.05 -0.19
C TYR A 102 -13.31 -2.26 -1.50
N THR A 103 -13.16 -0.94 -1.40
CA THR A 103 -12.87 -0.08 -2.55
C THR A 103 -11.40 -0.21 -2.91
N MET A 104 -11.08 -0.20 -4.21
CA MET A 104 -9.68 -0.06 -4.61
C MET A 104 -9.26 1.42 -4.50
N PRO A 105 -8.06 1.69 -3.96
CA PRO A 105 -7.18 0.74 -3.27
C PRO A 105 -7.66 0.37 -1.86
N VAL A 106 -7.40 -0.88 -1.46
CA VAL A 106 -7.91 -1.58 -0.26
C VAL A 106 -7.61 -0.90 1.09
N TRP A 107 -6.63 0.01 1.18
CA TRP A 107 -6.06 0.43 2.47
C TRP A 107 -6.77 1.58 3.19
N GLY A 108 -7.96 2.01 2.74
CA GLY A 108 -8.67 3.10 3.43
C GLY A 108 -7.90 4.42 3.43
N GLU A 109 -6.84 4.52 2.63
CA GLU A 109 -6.35 5.77 2.14
C GLU A 109 -7.38 6.24 1.12
N ASP A 110 -8.41 6.88 1.67
CA ASP A 110 -9.32 7.67 0.88
C ASP A 110 -8.47 8.76 0.22
N PHE A 111 -7.93 8.46 -0.97
CA PHE A 111 -7.25 9.45 -1.77
C PHE A 111 -8.18 10.62 -2.11
N SER A 112 -9.49 10.46 -1.87
CA SER A 112 -10.52 11.47 -1.95
C SER A 112 -10.91 12.09 -0.60
N GLN A 113 -10.02 12.13 0.42
CA GLN A 113 -10.22 12.99 1.60
C GLN A 113 -10.75 14.37 1.13
N ILE A 114 -11.99 14.62 1.55
CA ILE A 114 -13.06 15.22 0.76
C ILE A 114 -12.76 16.68 0.37
N GLY A 115 -12.67 16.93 -0.94
CA GLY A 115 -12.73 18.28 -1.51
C GLY A 115 -11.40 19.04 -1.64
N ASP A 116 -10.25 18.42 -1.38
CA ASP A 116 -8.94 19.00 -1.68
C ASP A 116 -8.56 18.75 -3.16
N PRO A 117 -8.51 19.79 -4.02
CA PRO A 117 -8.14 19.63 -5.42
C PRO A 117 -6.73 19.06 -5.61
N ASP A 118 -5.84 19.22 -4.64
CA ASP A 118 -4.46 18.75 -4.71
C ASP A 118 -4.40 17.25 -4.44
N ALA A 119 -5.19 16.77 -3.48
CA ALA A 119 -5.39 15.34 -3.23
C ALA A 119 -5.96 14.64 -4.48
N GLU A 120 -7.02 15.16 -5.10
CA GLU A 120 -7.58 14.54 -6.31
C GLU A 120 -6.60 14.52 -7.50
N ARG A 121 -5.80 15.58 -7.67
CA ARG A 121 -4.77 15.61 -8.73
C ARG A 121 -3.68 14.57 -8.44
N ALA A 122 -3.30 14.43 -7.17
CA ALA A 122 -2.36 13.40 -6.74
C ALA A 122 -2.89 11.99 -7.00
N THR A 123 -4.15 11.71 -6.67
CA THR A 123 -4.81 10.42 -6.95
C THR A 123 -4.75 10.08 -8.43
N ARG A 124 -5.18 11.01 -9.30
CA ARG A 124 -5.18 10.81 -10.76
C ARG A 124 -3.79 10.50 -11.28
N ALA A 125 -2.78 11.21 -10.79
CA ALA A 125 -1.40 10.98 -11.19
C ALA A 125 -0.88 9.59 -10.74
N MET A 126 -1.30 9.09 -9.57
CA MET A 126 -0.95 7.74 -9.13
C MET A 126 -1.68 6.66 -9.95
N ILE A 127 -2.97 6.84 -10.21
CA ILE A 127 -3.77 5.93 -11.05
C ILE A 127 -3.17 5.81 -12.45
N ALA A 128 -2.82 6.94 -13.08
CA ALA A 128 -2.21 6.94 -14.40
C ALA A 128 -0.92 6.10 -14.45
N ARG A 129 -0.03 6.26 -13.45
CA ARG A 129 1.21 5.47 -13.35
C ARG A 129 0.95 3.97 -13.12
N LEU A 130 -0.06 3.63 -12.32
CA LEU A 130 -0.49 2.25 -12.15
C LEU A 130 -0.99 1.67 -13.48
N VAL A 131 -1.81 2.41 -14.23
CA VAL A 131 -2.32 1.98 -15.54
C VAL A 131 -1.19 1.79 -16.54
N ASP A 132 -0.23 2.70 -16.58
CA ASP A 132 0.98 2.57 -17.41
C ASP A 132 1.74 1.30 -17.07
N TYR A 133 1.94 1.00 -15.79
CA TYR A 133 2.62 -0.23 -15.37
C TYR A 133 1.82 -1.48 -15.75
N LEU A 134 0.50 -1.50 -15.49
CA LEU A 134 -0.36 -2.62 -15.85
C LEU A 134 -0.37 -2.89 -17.36
N GLU A 135 -0.28 -1.86 -18.19
CA GLU A 135 -0.15 -2.04 -19.64
C GLU A 135 1.13 -2.81 -20.01
N THR A 136 2.24 -2.58 -19.29
CA THR A 136 3.48 -3.31 -19.54
C THR A 136 3.41 -4.80 -19.18
N LEU A 137 2.51 -5.18 -18.28
CA LEU A 137 2.29 -6.58 -17.87
C LEU A 137 1.46 -7.40 -18.88
N GLN A 138 0.87 -6.76 -19.89
CA GLN A 138 -0.10 -7.44 -20.76
C GLN A 138 0.57 -8.48 -21.67
N GLN A 139 0.08 -9.71 -21.59
CA GLN A 139 0.45 -10.79 -22.50
C GLN A 139 -0.33 -10.64 -23.81
N LYS A 140 0.35 -10.16 -24.86
CA LYS A 140 -0.20 -10.05 -26.21
C LYS A 140 -0.53 -11.42 -26.81
#